data_AF-A0A4R4LU28-F1
#
_entry.id   AF-A0A4R4LU28-F1
#
_cell.length_a   1.000
_cell.length_b   1.000
_cell.length_c   1.000
_cell.angle_alpha   90.00
_cell.angle_beta   90.00
_cell.angle_gamma   90.00
#
_symmetry.space_group_name_H-M   'P 1'
#
loop_
_entity.id
_entity.type
_entity.pdbx_description
1 polymer ?
#
loop_
_entity_poly.entity_id
_entity_poly.type
_entity_poly.pdbx_seq_one_letter_code
_entity_poly.pdbx_strand_id
1 'polypeptide(L)'
;MNRRKTPGRHRKPSTRTITWRTTGGVAVGAAVLGTAAATAHASVLPFGPPPAADASSELAVTGKDARVTASKDREKDEHDRKDGAKKNPTAKGGGAKRGTPAKRAGTSRPTAAEAIRLARSQVGIAENGGGETKFQKWYMGTSRAQETLARDGGSLRGYGDANWCDMFISWIGEQIGFTDQIGSDAWTVAHARWFQANGRWGTEPRPGAIVFYAWDGRKTSGAIRHVGMVIKKVDDDTIEAVEGNTGNAVRIKERSAGDIVGYGYPDYRS
;
A
#
# COMPACT_ATOMS: atom_id res chain seq x y z
N MET A 1 -50.80 -29.22 -32.58
CA MET A 1 -50.19 -30.29 -31.75
C MET A 1 -49.75 -29.69 -30.42
N ASN A 2 -50.54 -29.89 -29.37
CA ASN A 2 -50.28 -29.41 -28.02
C ASN A 2 -49.23 -30.29 -27.32
N ARG A 3 -48.18 -29.69 -26.74
CA ARG A 3 -47.36 -30.37 -25.71
C ARG A 3 -47.43 -29.60 -24.40
N ARG A 4 -48.05 -30.26 -23.42
CA ARG A 4 -48.23 -29.85 -22.03
C ARG A 4 -46.88 -29.81 -21.29
N LYS A 5 -46.72 -28.82 -20.41
CA LYS A 5 -45.64 -28.75 -19.40
C LYS A 5 -45.94 -29.70 -18.24
N THR A 6 -44.92 -30.41 -17.75
CA THR A 6 -44.95 -31.24 -16.53
C THR A 6 -44.30 -30.47 -15.38
N PRO A 7 -44.92 -30.32 -14.19
CA PRO A 7 -44.26 -29.69 -13.04
C PRO A 7 -43.56 -30.75 -12.16
N GLY A 8 -42.25 -30.56 -11.93
CA GLY A 8 -41.43 -31.40 -11.06
C GLY A 8 -41.30 -30.85 -9.64
N ARG A 9 -41.94 -31.55 -8.69
CA ARG A 9 -41.80 -31.59 -7.21
C ARG A 9 -40.87 -30.60 -6.48
N HIS A 10 -41.48 -29.81 -5.60
CA HIS A 10 -40.84 -29.13 -4.46
C HIS A 10 -40.26 -30.14 -3.45
N ARG A 11 -38.97 -29.99 -3.09
CA ARG A 11 -38.36 -30.60 -1.90
C ARG A 11 -38.50 -29.64 -0.71
N LYS A 12 -39.05 -30.11 0.41
CA LYS A 12 -39.07 -29.41 1.70
C LYS A 12 -37.70 -29.54 2.39
N PRO A 13 -37.17 -28.50 3.04
CA PRO A 13 -35.98 -28.62 3.89
C PRO A 13 -36.32 -29.24 5.25
N SER A 14 -35.56 -30.25 5.68
CA SER A 14 -35.64 -30.80 7.04
C SER A 14 -34.70 -30.02 7.97
N THR A 15 -35.26 -29.37 8.99
CA THR A 15 -34.50 -28.72 10.07
C THR A 15 -33.95 -29.80 11.00
N ARG A 16 -32.63 -29.98 11.06
CA ARG A 16 -31.97 -30.79 12.08
C ARG A 16 -31.55 -29.90 13.24
N THR A 17 -32.21 -30.05 14.37
CA THR A 17 -31.85 -29.43 15.66
C THR A 17 -30.63 -30.15 16.24
N ILE A 18 -29.53 -29.41 16.47
CA ILE A 18 -28.36 -29.92 17.19
C ILE A 18 -28.47 -29.45 18.64
N THR A 19 -28.72 -30.40 19.54
CA THR A 19 -28.73 -30.18 20.99
C THR A 19 -27.30 -30.27 21.52
N TRP A 20 -26.72 -29.15 21.92
CA TRP A 20 -25.44 -29.13 22.64
C TRP A 20 -25.66 -29.45 24.11
N ARG A 21 -25.06 -30.54 24.61
CA ARG A 21 -24.99 -30.85 26.04
C ARG A 21 -23.76 -30.17 26.62
N THR A 22 -23.96 -29.14 27.44
CA THR A 22 -22.93 -28.54 28.29
C THR A 22 -22.73 -29.43 29.52
N THR A 23 -21.54 -30.02 29.66
CA THR A 23 -21.11 -30.63 30.93
C THR A 23 -20.01 -29.76 31.50
N GLY A 24 -20.31 -29.13 32.63
CA GLY A 24 -19.36 -28.32 33.39
C GLY A 24 -18.30 -29.20 34.03
N GLY A 25 -17.07 -28.68 34.08
CA GLY A 25 -15.98 -29.18 34.90
C GLY A 25 -15.31 -27.99 35.57
N VAL A 26 -15.56 -27.83 36.86
CA VAL A 26 -14.82 -26.92 37.73
C VAL A 26 -13.50 -27.60 38.08
N ALA A 27 -12.37 -26.96 37.77
CA ALA A 27 -11.06 -27.35 38.28
C ALA A 27 -10.55 -26.23 39.20
N VAL A 28 -10.61 -26.50 40.50
CA VAL A 28 -9.92 -25.78 41.57
C VAL A 28 -8.55 -26.45 41.74
N GLY A 29 -7.46 -25.69 41.81
CA GLY A 29 -6.22 -26.24 42.35
C GLY A 29 -4.92 -25.47 42.09
N ALA A 30 -4.36 -24.99 43.20
CA ALA A 30 -2.94 -24.76 43.49
C ALA A 30 -2.22 -23.54 42.88
N ALA A 31 -2.19 -22.47 43.68
CA ALA A 31 -1.14 -21.46 43.62
C ALA A 31 0.14 -22.02 44.24
N VAL A 32 1.26 -21.96 43.51
CA VAL A 32 2.61 -22.17 44.04
C VAL A 32 3.36 -20.85 43.95
N LEU A 33 3.72 -20.32 45.12
CA LEU A 33 4.62 -19.18 45.30
C LEU A 33 6.03 -19.60 44.92
N GLY A 34 6.61 -18.93 43.91
CA GLY A 34 8.01 -19.05 43.54
C GLY A 34 8.63 -17.67 43.37
N THR A 35 9.44 -17.26 44.34
CA THR A 35 10.33 -16.09 44.26
C THR A 35 11.52 -16.40 43.35
N ALA A 36 11.74 -15.58 42.33
CA ALA A 36 13.03 -15.49 41.63
C ALA A 36 13.33 -14.02 41.29
N ALA A 37 14.48 -13.56 41.75
CA ALA A 37 14.98 -12.21 41.56
C ALA A 37 15.92 -12.12 40.34
N ALA A 38 15.81 -10.98 39.66
CA ALA A 38 16.82 -10.24 38.88
C ALA A 38 17.62 -10.94 37.76
N THR A 39 17.51 -10.41 36.54
CA THR A 39 18.51 -9.45 35.99
C THR A 39 17.94 -8.78 34.73
N ALA A 40 18.07 -7.46 34.68
CA ALA A 40 17.62 -6.61 33.57
C ALA A 40 18.77 -6.41 32.58
N HIS A 41 18.50 -6.58 31.29
CA HIS A 41 19.26 -5.93 30.22
C HIS A 41 18.28 -5.38 29.19
N ALA A 42 18.00 -4.08 29.32
CA ALA A 42 17.30 -3.31 28.32
C ALA A 42 18.34 -2.63 27.42
N SER A 43 18.38 -3.05 26.14
CA SER A 43 19.05 -2.30 25.08
C SER A 43 18.09 -1.22 24.59
N VAL A 44 18.38 0.03 24.91
CA VAL A 44 17.67 1.23 24.43
C VAL A 44 18.51 1.86 23.33
N LEU A 45 17.90 2.21 22.19
CA LEU A 45 18.14 3.41 21.37
C LEU A 45 17.09 3.45 20.22
N PRO A 46 16.64 4.62 19.71
CA PRO A 46 15.62 5.44 20.37
C PRO A 46 14.51 5.92 19.40
N PHE A 47 13.25 5.89 19.81
CA PHE A 47 12.21 6.77 19.27
C PHE A 47 11.41 7.35 20.44
N GLY A 48 11.76 8.57 20.83
CA GLY A 48 11.02 9.34 21.84
C GLY A 48 9.82 10.07 21.21
N PRO A 49 8.70 10.23 21.94
CA PRO A 49 7.58 11.06 21.50
C PRO A 49 7.91 12.55 21.68
N PRO A 50 7.36 13.45 20.85
CA PRO A 50 7.59 14.88 21.00
C PRO A 50 6.83 15.44 22.23
N PRO A 51 7.44 16.30 23.06
CA PRO A 51 6.71 17.10 24.02
C PRO A 51 6.16 18.39 23.39
N ALA A 52 5.01 18.81 23.93
CA ALA A 52 4.36 20.09 23.68
C ALA A 52 5.29 21.27 24.06
N ALA A 53 5.22 22.35 23.29
CA ALA A 53 5.90 23.60 23.58
C ALA A 53 4.88 24.62 24.12
N ASP A 54 5.09 25.06 25.36
CA ASP A 54 4.64 26.36 25.88
C ASP A 54 5.70 26.92 26.85
N ALA A 55 6.06 28.17 26.59
CA ALA A 55 6.54 29.26 27.47
C ALA A 55 7.83 29.14 28.36
N SER A 56 8.86 29.86 27.89
CA SER A 56 9.82 30.80 28.55
C SER A 56 10.07 30.81 30.07
N SER A 57 11.35 30.86 30.48
CA SER A 57 12.04 32.01 31.16
C SER A 57 13.51 31.70 31.57
N GLU A 58 14.31 32.77 31.70
CA GLU A 58 15.78 32.93 31.86
C GLU A 58 16.39 32.27 33.14
N LEU A 59 17.72 32.15 33.46
CA LEU A 59 18.87 33.07 33.37
C LEU A 59 20.19 32.38 33.88
N ALA A 60 21.39 32.77 33.35
CA ALA A 60 22.75 32.85 33.98
C ALA A 60 23.49 31.60 34.56
N VAL A 61 24.84 31.42 34.57
CA VAL A 61 26.06 31.97 33.91
C VAL A 61 27.32 31.17 34.40
N THR A 62 28.47 31.35 33.73
CA THR A 62 29.88 30.89 34.01
C THR A 62 30.26 29.46 33.58
N GLY A 63 31.41 29.15 32.96
CA GLY A 63 32.56 29.93 32.47
C GLY A 63 33.82 29.04 32.33
N LYS A 64 34.71 29.42 31.39
CA LYS A 64 36.17 29.16 31.27
C LYS A 64 36.75 28.08 30.33
N ASP A 65 37.16 28.55 29.15
CA ASP A 65 38.50 28.60 28.51
C ASP A 65 39.49 27.42 28.46
N ALA A 66 39.95 27.10 27.24
CA ALA A 66 41.35 27.10 26.73
C ALA A 66 41.40 26.29 25.41
N ARG A 67 41.48 26.85 24.20
CA ARG A 67 42.52 27.60 23.45
C ARG A 67 43.77 26.77 23.01
N VAL A 68 44.00 26.81 21.69
CA VAL A 68 45.23 26.60 20.86
C VAL A 68 45.91 25.22 20.86
N THR A 69 46.56 24.73 19.79
CA THR A 69 47.19 25.36 18.61
C THR A 69 47.38 24.33 17.48
N ALA A 70 47.45 24.84 16.25
CA ALA A 70 47.78 24.14 15.01
C ALA A 70 49.30 23.99 14.78
N SER A 71 49.68 23.02 13.92
CA SER A 71 50.65 23.09 12.79
C SER A 71 51.05 21.64 12.46
N LYS A 72 50.73 21.07 11.28
CA LYS A 72 51.30 21.29 9.93
C LYS A 72 52.78 20.91 9.86
N ASP A 73 53.11 19.82 9.15
CA ASP A 73 53.96 19.86 7.94
C ASP A 73 54.12 18.50 7.24
N ARG A 74 53.72 18.53 5.96
CA ARG A 74 54.44 18.19 4.71
C ARG A 74 55.04 16.80 4.36
N GLU A 75 54.73 16.50 3.09
CA GLU A 75 55.55 15.90 2.01
C GLU A 75 55.75 14.39 2.00
N LYS A 76 55.89 13.71 0.85
CA LYS A 76 55.53 13.84 -0.58
C LYS A 76 56.16 12.55 -1.16
N ASP A 77 55.55 11.93 -2.15
CA ASP A 77 56.30 11.44 -3.32
C ASP A 77 55.34 10.97 -4.42
N GLU A 78 55.51 11.59 -5.58
CA GLU A 78 54.93 11.23 -6.86
C GLU A 78 55.87 10.27 -7.60
N HIS A 79 55.32 9.45 -8.52
CA HIS A 79 56.00 9.20 -9.79
C HIS A 79 54.97 8.81 -10.88
N ASP A 80 54.75 9.75 -11.83
CA ASP A 80 54.81 9.62 -13.30
C ASP A 80 54.50 8.25 -13.96
N ARG A 81 53.82 8.08 -15.11
CA ARG A 81 53.65 8.92 -16.32
C ARG A 81 52.66 8.25 -17.30
N LYS A 82 51.84 9.07 -18.01
CA LYS A 82 51.56 9.17 -19.48
C LYS A 82 51.31 7.90 -20.33
N ASP A 83 50.61 7.88 -21.46
CA ASP A 83 49.72 8.72 -22.29
C ASP A 83 49.29 7.80 -23.45
N GLY A 84 48.16 8.03 -24.14
CA GLY A 84 48.01 7.46 -25.49
C GLY A 84 46.59 7.32 -26.05
N ALA A 85 46.11 8.38 -26.73
CA ALA A 85 44.94 8.34 -27.60
C ALA A 85 45.30 7.90 -29.02
N LYS A 86 44.39 7.17 -29.73
CA LYS A 86 43.96 7.43 -31.13
C LYS A 86 43.00 6.36 -31.73
N LYS A 87 41.82 6.86 -32.15
CA LYS A 87 41.08 6.72 -33.44
C LYS A 87 40.58 5.35 -33.99
N ASN A 88 39.29 5.36 -34.36
CA ASN A 88 38.47 4.39 -35.12
C ASN A 88 38.92 4.18 -36.59
N PRO A 89 38.34 3.18 -37.32
CA PRO A 89 37.15 3.44 -38.15
C PRO A 89 36.05 2.33 -38.24
N THR A 90 34.81 2.82 -38.43
CA THR A 90 33.56 2.32 -39.06
C THR A 90 33.33 0.86 -39.52
N ALA A 91 32.13 0.32 -39.20
CA ALA A 91 31.23 -0.37 -40.15
C ALA A 91 29.75 -0.38 -39.67
N LYS A 92 28.81 -0.24 -40.62
CA LYS A 92 27.35 -0.09 -40.47
C LYS A 92 26.62 -1.41 -40.15
N GLY A 93 25.45 -1.32 -39.51
CA GLY A 93 24.39 -2.33 -39.69
C GLY A 93 23.23 -2.30 -38.68
N GLY A 94 22.02 -1.96 -39.17
CA GLY A 94 20.77 -2.63 -38.77
C GLY A 94 20.08 -2.19 -37.48
N GLY A 95 18.85 -1.66 -37.61
CA GLY A 95 18.09 -1.06 -36.54
C GLY A 95 17.45 -2.05 -35.54
N ALA A 96 17.29 -1.55 -34.32
CA ALA A 96 16.16 -1.83 -33.44
C ALA A 96 16.15 -0.71 -32.40
N LYS A 97 15.32 0.32 -32.59
CA LYS A 97 15.05 1.30 -31.54
C LYS A 97 14.32 0.58 -30.41
N ARG A 98 15.09 0.01 -29.48
CA ARG A 98 14.68 -0.21 -28.10
C ARG A 98 14.21 1.15 -27.59
N GLY A 99 12.90 1.31 -27.45
CA GLY A 99 12.34 2.44 -26.74
C GLY A 99 12.76 2.31 -25.27
N THR A 100 13.86 2.95 -24.91
CA THR A 100 14.16 3.32 -23.53
C THR A 100 12.92 4.00 -22.95
N PRO A 101 12.44 3.66 -21.74
CA PRO A 101 11.39 4.44 -21.12
C PRO A 101 11.92 5.86 -20.97
N ALA A 102 11.32 6.79 -21.71
CA ALA A 102 11.59 8.20 -21.56
C ALA A 102 11.20 8.56 -20.12
N LYS A 103 12.22 8.74 -19.27
CA LYS A 103 12.12 9.46 -17.99
C LYS A 103 11.49 10.81 -18.31
N ARG A 104 10.19 10.95 -18.09
CA ARG A 104 9.47 12.21 -18.33
C ARG A 104 9.90 13.22 -17.27
N ALA A 105 10.84 14.09 -17.63
CA ALA A 105 11.08 15.32 -16.91
C ALA A 105 9.99 16.33 -17.32
N GLY A 106 9.19 16.76 -16.33
CA GLY A 106 8.06 17.68 -16.47
C GLY A 106 7.40 18.02 -15.12
N THR A 107 8.24 18.48 -14.18
CA THR A 107 8.06 19.23 -12.91
C THR A 107 6.68 19.77 -12.50
N SER A 108 5.65 18.94 -12.34
CA SER A 108 4.49 19.31 -11.52
C SER A 108 3.77 18.08 -11.00
N ARG A 109 3.24 18.15 -9.77
CA ARG A 109 2.42 17.08 -9.17
C ARG A 109 1.24 16.78 -10.11
N PRO A 110 0.86 15.50 -10.30
CA PRO A 110 -0.30 15.13 -11.11
C PRO A 110 -1.59 15.69 -10.52
N THR A 111 -2.61 15.81 -11.36
CA THR A 111 -3.99 16.15 -10.97
C THR A 111 -4.79 14.89 -10.67
N ALA A 112 -5.86 15.03 -9.88
CA ALA A 112 -6.80 13.92 -9.66
C ALA A 112 -7.41 13.42 -10.98
N ALA A 113 -7.72 14.33 -11.91
CA ALA A 113 -8.26 13.99 -13.22
C ALA A 113 -7.30 13.12 -14.06
N GLU A 114 -5.99 13.35 -13.97
CA GLU A 114 -4.98 12.52 -14.64
C GLU A 114 -4.94 11.10 -14.06
N ALA A 115 -4.98 10.97 -12.74
CA ALA A 115 -5.03 9.67 -12.07
C ALA A 115 -6.31 8.90 -12.45
N ILE A 116 -7.48 9.57 -12.38
CA ILE A 116 -8.78 8.98 -12.74
C ILE A 116 -8.81 8.59 -14.22
N ARG A 117 -8.27 9.43 -15.12
CA ARG A 117 -8.20 9.12 -16.56
C ARG A 117 -7.33 7.89 -16.82
N LEU A 118 -6.19 7.77 -16.15
CA LEU A 118 -5.36 6.59 -16.24
C LEU A 118 -6.13 5.36 -15.73
N ALA A 119 -6.73 5.44 -14.55
CA ALA A 119 -7.49 4.33 -13.98
C ALA A 119 -8.65 3.88 -14.90
N ARG A 120 -9.42 4.83 -15.45
CA ARG A 120 -10.50 4.57 -16.43
C ARG A 120 -10.00 3.88 -17.70
N SER A 121 -8.80 4.23 -18.18
CA SER A 121 -8.23 3.59 -19.37
C SER A 121 -7.93 2.09 -19.19
N GLN A 122 -7.98 1.58 -17.96
CA GLN A 122 -7.78 0.17 -17.64
C GLN A 122 -9.07 -0.64 -17.55
N VAL A 123 -10.24 0.00 -17.65
CA VAL A 123 -11.55 -0.67 -17.57
C VAL A 123 -11.66 -1.75 -18.63
N GLY A 124 -12.13 -2.94 -18.23
CA GLY A 124 -12.24 -4.11 -19.09
C GLY A 124 -11.04 -5.05 -19.06
N ILE A 125 -9.90 -4.65 -18.48
CA ILE A 125 -8.81 -5.59 -18.20
C ILE A 125 -9.31 -6.60 -17.16
N ALA A 126 -9.30 -7.88 -17.55
CA ALA A 126 -9.74 -9.00 -16.72
C ALA A 126 -8.61 -10.01 -16.50
N GLU A 127 -8.80 -10.89 -15.54
CA GLU A 127 -7.95 -12.06 -15.33
C GLU A 127 -7.89 -12.92 -16.59
N ASN A 128 -6.70 -13.48 -16.86
CA ASN A 128 -6.52 -14.49 -17.90
C ASN A 128 -7.10 -15.85 -17.42
N GLY A 129 -6.97 -16.90 -18.24
CA GLY A 129 -7.45 -18.24 -17.88
C GLY A 129 -6.78 -18.86 -16.63
N GLY A 130 -5.68 -18.27 -16.15
CA GLY A 130 -5.00 -18.64 -14.92
C GLY A 130 -5.35 -17.77 -13.70
N GLY A 131 -6.27 -16.80 -13.82
CA GLY A 131 -6.58 -15.89 -12.71
C GLY A 131 -5.61 -14.71 -12.58
N GLU A 132 -4.67 -14.54 -13.52
CA GLU A 132 -3.61 -13.54 -13.43
C GLU A 132 -3.91 -12.29 -14.27
N THR A 133 -3.32 -11.17 -13.87
CA THR A 133 -3.37 -9.88 -14.55
C THR A 133 -1.98 -9.28 -14.69
N LYS A 134 -1.86 -8.27 -15.57
CA LYS A 134 -0.64 -7.46 -15.66
C LYS A 134 -0.30 -6.74 -14.35
N PHE A 135 -1.27 -6.50 -13.46
CA PHE A 135 -1.05 -5.80 -12.19
C PHE A 135 -0.33 -6.69 -11.19
N GLN A 136 -0.73 -7.96 -11.05
CA GLN A 136 0.00 -8.93 -10.24
C GLN A 136 1.40 -9.17 -10.80
N LYS A 137 1.50 -9.38 -12.12
CA LYS A 137 2.79 -9.55 -12.79
C LYS A 137 3.74 -8.36 -12.58
N TRP A 138 3.21 -7.14 -12.67
CA TRP A 138 3.96 -5.94 -12.36
C TRP A 138 4.39 -5.90 -10.89
N TYR A 139 3.45 -6.11 -9.96
CA TYR A 139 3.71 -6.00 -8.53
C TYR A 139 4.83 -6.94 -8.10
N MET A 140 4.80 -8.20 -8.55
CA MET A 140 5.86 -9.19 -8.32
C MET A 140 7.25 -8.76 -8.80
N GLY A 141 7.34 -7.83 -9.75
CA GLY A 141 8.60 -7.29 -10.25
C GLY A 141 9.13 -6.08 -9.46
N THR A 142 8.41 -5.60 -8.45
CA THR A 142 8.78 -4.39 -7.68
C THR A 142 9.63 -4.72 -6.45
N SER A 143 10.44 -3.77 -5.98
CA SER A 143 11.08 -3.86 -4.66
C SER A 143 10.03 -3.93 -3.55
N ARG A 144 8.89 -3.25 -3.75
CA ARG A 144 7.79 -3.22 -2.79
C ARG A 144 7.24 -4.63 -2.50
N ALA A 145 7.15 -5.50 -3.49
CA ALA A 145 6.74 -6.89 -3.27
C ALA A 145 7.68 -7.65 -2.32
N GLN A 146 9.00 -7.37 -2.36
CA GLN A 146 9.95 -7.98 -1.42
C GLN A 146 9.76 -7.43 0.00
N GLU A 147 9.53 -6.11 0.14
CA GLU A 147 9.25 -5.48 1.43
C GLU A 147 7.97 -6.03 2.07
N THR A 148 6.90 -6.21 1.29
CA THR A 148 5.64 -6.75 1.80
C THR A 148 5.75 -8.24 2.11
N LEU A 149 6.53 -9.02 1.35
CA LEU A 149 6.85 -10.41 1.73
C LEU A 149 7.64 -10.49 3.05
N ALA A 150 8.60 -9.59 3.25
CA ALA A 150 9.35 -9.54 4.51
C ALA A 150 8.46 -9.14 5.70
N ARG A 151 7.48 -8.25 5.47
CA ARG A 151 6.53 -7.79 6.48
C ARG A 151 5.46 -8.83 6.82
N ASP A 152 4.89 -9.46 5.80
CA ASP A 152 3.65 -10.24 5.90
C ASP A 152 3.87 -11.77 5.77
N GLY A 153 5.06 -12.18 5.33
CA GLY A 153 5.36 -13.56 4.96
C GLY A 153 4.78 -13.97 3.60
N GLY A 154 4.75 -15.28 3.33
CA GLY A 154 4.24 -15.85 2.08
C GLY A 154 5.32 -16.09 1.03
N SER A 155 4.94 -16.02 -0.25
CA SER A 155 5.85 -16.24 -1.38
C SER A 155 5.55 -15.28 -2.52
N LEU A 156 6.57 -14.95 -3.32
CA LEU A 156 6.42 -14.05 -4.47
C LEU A 156 5.36 -14.55 -5.45
N ARG A 157 5.33 -15.86 -5.70
CA ARG A 157 4.34 -16.51 -6.56
C ARG A 157 2.91 -16.36 -6.01
N GLY A 158 2.75 -16.26 -4.70
CA GLY A 158 1.44 -16.07 -4.05
C GLY A 158 0.71 -14.82 -4.52
N TYR A 159 1.42 -13.78 -4.99
CA TYR A 159 0.77 -12.60 -5.58
C TYR A 159 0.07 -12.89 -6.91
N GLY A 160 0.52 -13.90 -7.67
CA GLY A 160 -0.13 -14.30 -8.94
C GLY A 160 -1.56 -14.81 -8.75
N ASP A 161 -1.86 -15.38 -7.59
CA ASP A 161 -3.18 -15.94 -7.23
C ASP A 161 -3.96 -15.04 -6.26
N ALA A 162 -3.38 -13.92 -5.81
CA ALA A 162 -3.98 -13.03 -4.82
C ALA A 162 -4.98 -12.04 -5.42
N ASN A 163 -5.95 -11.60 -4.61
CA ASN A 163 -6.81 -10.46 -4.98
C ASN A 163 -5.95 -9.23 -5.28
N TRP A 164 -6.15 -8.64 -6.46
CA TRP A 164 -5.24 -7.64 -7.02
C TRP A 164 -5.79 -6.21 -7.02
N CYS A 165 -6.87 -5.95 -6.27
CA CYS A 165 -7.49 -4.62 -6.19
C CYS A 165 -6.49 -3.54 -5.74
N ASP A 166 -5.63 -3.84 -4.76
CA ASP A 166 -4.68 -2.86 -4.23
C ASP A 166 -3.39 -2.77 -5.06
N MET A 167 -3.00 -3.87 -5.70
CA MET A 167 -1.93 -3.86 -6.70
C MET A 167 -2.30 -2.97 -7.89
N PHE A 168 -3.58 -2.91 -8.28
CA PHE A 168 -4.07 -1.99 -9.30
C PHE A 168 -3.94 -0.51 -8.88
N ILE A 169 -4.32 -0.17 -7.65
CA ILE A 169 -4.16 1.21 -7.12
C ILE A 169 -2.68 1.59 -7.03
N SER A 170 -1.85 0.68 -6.51
CA SER A 170 -0.40 0.84 -6.44
C SER A 170 0.22 1.05 -7.83
N TRP A 171 -0.25 0.30 -8.83
CA TRP A 171 0.19 0.44 -10.22
C TRP A 171 -0.17 1.83 -10.77
N ILE A 172 -1.37 2.34 -10.50
CA ILE A 172 -1.75 3.70 -10.90
C ILE A 172 -0.76 4.72 -10.34
N GLY A 173 -0.47 4.64 -9.03
CA GLY A 173 0.50 5.53 -8.37
C GLY A 173 1.89 5.48 -9.00
N GLU A 174 2.38 4.29 -9.33
CA GLU A 174 3.65 4.10 -10.02
C GLU A 174 3.65 4.76 -11.41
N GLN A 175 2.60 4.54 -12.21
CA GLN A 175 2.54 5.06 -13.59
C GLN A 175 2.54 6.58 -13.67
N ILE A 176 1.98 7.26 -12.66
CA ILE A 176 1.97 8.73 -12.60
C ILE A 176 3.12 9.29 -11.74
N GLY A 177 4.02 8.43 -11.23
CA GLY A 177 5.16 8.84 -10.40
C GLY A 177 4.74 9.49 -9.08
N PHE A 178 3.71 8.96 -8.42
CA PHE A 178 3.04 9.57 -7.27
C PHE A 178 2.84 8.59 -6.10
N THR A 179 3.72 7.60 -5.98
CA THR A 179 3.68 6.57 -4.94
C THR A 179 3.94 7.11 -3.54
N ASP A 180 4.64 8.24 -3.39
CA ASP A 180 4.82 8.96 -2.13
C ASP A 180 3.52 9.59 -1.60
N GLN A 181 2.51 9.73 -2.48
CA GLN A 181 1.21 10.32 -2.16
C GLN A 181 0.08 9.30 -2.15
N ILE A 182 0.07 8.37 -3.11
CA ILE A 182 -0.92 7.30 -3.19
C ILE A 182 -0.57 6.13 -2.27
N GLY A 183 0.70 5.89 -1.97
CA GLY A 183 1.14 4.64 -1.33
C GLY A 183 1.32 3.51 -2.33
N SER A 184 1.81 2.37 -1.85
CA SER A 184 1.96 1.14 -2.64
C SER A 184 1.91 -0.08 -1.73
N ASP A 185 0.93 -0.95 -1.93
CA ASP A 185 0.76 -2.19 -1.17
C ASP A 185 -0.07 -3.21 -1.97
N ALA A 186 0.02 -4.49 -1.57
CA ALA A 186 -0.89 -5.53 -2.05
C ALA A 186 -2.02 -5.79 -1.05
N TRP A 187 -1.85 -5.35 0.20
CA TRP A 187 -2.82 -5.59 1.27
C TRP A 187 -3.54 -4.29 1.68
N THR A 188 -4.85 -4.28 1.40
CA THR A 188 -5.73 -3.13 1.60
C THR A 188 -5.73 -2.56 3.02
N VAL A 189 -5.62 -3.41 4.05
CA VAL A 189 -5.56 -2.97 5.45
C VAL A 189 -4.26 -2.23 5.75
N ALA A 190 -3.13 -2.73 5.24
CA ALA A 190 -1.85 -2.06 5.39
C ALA A 190 -1.83 -0.73 4.65
N HIS A 191 -2.43 -0.68 3.46
CA HIS A 191 -2.51 0.55 2.69
C HIS A 191 -3.37 1.62 3.36
N ALA A 192 -4.52 1.27 3.90
CA ALA A 192 -5.33 2.19 4.71
C ALA A 192 -4.56 2.72 5.93
N ARG A 193 -3.84 1.83 6.64
CA ARG A 193 -2.97 2.22 7.76
C ARG A 193 -1.85 3.15 7.34
N TRP A 194 -1.29 2.97 6.13
CA TRP A 194 -0.29 3.88 5.59
C TRP A 194 -0.86 5.30 5.41
N PHE A 195 -2.05 5.45 4.83
CA PHE A 195 -2.70 6.76 4.74
C PHE A 195 -2.96 7.37 6.12
N GLN A 196 -3.41 6.57 7.09
CA GLN A 196 -3.62 7.00 8.48
C GLN A 196 -2.31 7.51 9.11
N ALA A 197 -1.23 6.74 8.99
CA ALA A 197 0.08 7.09 9.54
C ALA A 197 0.69 8.34 8.87
N ASN A 198 0.31 8.64 7.63
CA ASN A 198 0.77 9.82 6.90
C ASN A 198 -0.17 11.03 7.06
N GLY A 199 -1.18 10.98 7.94
CA GLY A 199 -2.11 12.08 8.17
C GLY A 199 -3.00 12.40 6.97
N ARG A 200 -3.23 11.43 6.08
CA ARG A 200 -3.96 11.58 4.80
C ARG A 200 -5.21 10.71 4.76
N TRP A 201 -5.87 10.53 5.89
CA TRP A 201 -7.08 9.72 6.02
C TRP A 201 -8.29 10.58 6.41
N GLY A 202 -9.47 10.25 5.88
CA GLY A 202 -10.73 10.85 6.32
C GLY A 202 -11.97 10.16 5.77
N THR A 203 -13.10 10.86 5.84
CA THR A 203 -14.45 10.31 5.60
C THR A 203 -15.19 10.95 4.44
N GLU A 204 -14.64 11.99 3.83
CA GLU A 204 -15.28 12.71 2.73
C GLU A 204 -14.82 12.20 1.36
N PRO A 205 -15.73 11.90 0.43
CA PRO A 205 -15.36 11.50 -0.93
C PRO A 205 -14.81 12.69 -1.72
N ARG A 206 -13.67 12.48 -2.39
CA ARG A 206 -13.04 13.46 -3.29
C ARG A 206 -12.60 12.76 -4.57
N PRO A 207 -12.75 13.36 -5.77
CA PRO A 207 -12.17 12.80 -6.98
C PRO A 207 -10.69 12.47 -6.80
N GLY A 208 -10.29 11.26 -7.18
CA GLY A 208 -8.92 10.75 -7.03
C GLY A 208 -8.58 10.19 -5.66
N ALA A 209 -9.44 10.35 -4.64
CA ALA A 209 -9.22 9.71 -3.35
C ALA A 209 -9.23 8.18 -3.48
N ILE A 210 -8.44 7.52 -2.64
CA ILE A 210 -8.42 6.06 -2.57
C ILE A 210 -9.48 5.63 -1.55
N VAL A 211 -10.53 4.96 -2.00
CA VAL A 211 -11.65 4.54 -1.15
C VAL A 211 -11.45 3.10 -0.69
N PHE A 212 -11.71 2.84 0.59
CA PHE A 212 -11.57 1.52 1.20
C PHE A 212 -12.93 1.00 1.70
N TYR A 213 -13.23 -0.27 1.42
CA TYR A 213 -14.55 -0.85 1.66
C TYR A 213 -14.52 -2.02 2.64
N ALA A 214 -15.59 -2.16 3.41
CA ALA A 214 -15.92 -3.32 4.24
C ALA A 214 -17.37 -3.74 3.94
N TRP A 215 -17.55 -4.92 3.36
CA TRP A 215 -18.86 -5.42 2.91
C TRP A 215 -19.84 -5.77 4.03
N ASP A 216 -19.35 -5.82 5.27
CA ASP A 216 -20.17 -5.97 6.47
C ASP A 216 -20.51 -4.63 7.13
N GLY A 217 -20.20 -3.51 6.47
CA GLY A 217 -20.48 -2.15 6.92
C GLY A 217 -19.61 -1.65 8.08
N ARG A 218 -18.69 -2.46 8.61
CA ARG A 218 -17.84 -2.04 9.74
C ARG A 218 -16.88 -0.94 9.35
N LYS A 219 -16.75 0.08 10.20
CA LYS A 219 -15.93 1.28 9.95
C LYS A 219 -14.51 1.19 10.54
N THR A 220 -13.97 -0.03 10.64
CA THR A 220 -12.63 -0.28 11.21
C THR A 220 -11.65 -0.72 10.13
N SER A 221 -10.39 -0.28 10.18
CA SER A 221 -9.37 -0.66 9.18
C SER A 221 -9.21 -2.18 9.02
N GLY A 222 -9.34 -2.96 10.11
CA GLY A 222 -9.23 -4.43 10.06
C GLY A 222 -10.39 -5.14 9.36
N ALA A 223 -11.50 -4.43 9.08
CA ALA A 223 -12.62 -4.98 8.33
C ALA A 223 -12.51 -4.74 6.82
N ILE A 224 -11.54 -3.93 6.37
CA ILE A 224 -11.36 -3.58 4.95
C ILE A 224 -11.12 -4.85 4.12
N ARG A 225 -11.88 -4.99 3.05
CA ARG A 225 -11.82 -6.11 2.10
C ARG A 225 -11.47 -5.70 0.68
N HIS A 226 -11.63 -4.43 0.34
CA HIS A 226 -11.49 -3.96 -1.03
C HIS A 226 -11.12 -2.48 -1.08
N VAL A 227 -10.66 -2.03 -2.25
CA VAL A 227 -10.19 -0.67 -2.48
C VAL A 227 -10.54 -0.23 -3.91
N GLY A 228 -10.74 1.06 -4.11
CA GLY A 228 -10.93 1.69 -5.42
C GLY A 228 -10.39 3.11 -5.47
N MET A 229 -10.49 3.74 -6.63
CA MET A 229 -10.23 5.17 -6.80
C MET A 229 -11.55 5.88 -7.09
N VAL A 230 -11.87 6.89 -6.28
CA VAL A 230 -13.09 7.70 -6.44
C VAL A 230 -13.00 8.47 -7.74
N ILE A 231 -14.03 8.36 -8.56
CA ILE A 231 -14.21 9.19 -9.75
C ILE A 231 -14.93 10.47 -9.34
N LYS A 232 -16.09 10.33 -8.68
CA LYS A 232 -16.93 11.44 -8.22
C LYS A 232 -17.85 10.98 -7.08
N LYS A 233 -18.33 11.95 -6.30
CA LYS A 233 -19.54 11.80 -5.49
C LYS A 233 -20.75 11.87 -6.43
N VAL A 234 -21.68 10.93 -6.31
CA VAL A 234 -22.95 10.93 -7.07
C VAL A 234 -24.00 11.67 -6.26
N ASP A 235 -24.14 11.31 -5.00
CA ASP A 235 -25.01 11.93 -3.99
C ASP A 235 -24.43 11.67 -2.58
N ASP A 236 -25.19 12.00 -1.53
CA ASP A 236 -24.74 11.85 -0.14
C ASP A 236 -24.50 10.40 0.28
N ASP A 237 -25.16 9.44 -0.36
CA ASP A 237 -25.10 8.02 -0.02
C ASP A 237 -24.33 7.19 -1.06
N THR A 238 -23.90 7.80 -2.18
CA THR A 238 -23.36 7.08 -3.33
C THR A 238 -22.13 7.77 -3.93
N ILE A 239 -21.10 6.98 -4.21
CA ILE A 239 -19.95 7.39 -5.02
C ILE A 239 -19.86 6.55 -6.29
N GLU A 240 -19.21 7.08 -7.32
CA GLU A 240 -18.73 6.32 -8.47
C GLU A 240 -17.22 6.13 -8.34
N ALA A 241 -16.74 4.89 -8.45
CA ALA A 241 -15.33 4.53 -8.32
C ALA A 241 -14.88 3.59 -9.44
N VAL A 242 -13.59 3.62 -9.77
CA VAL A 242 -12.92 2.63 -10.61
C VAL A 242 -12.12 1.68 -9.73
N GLU A 243 -12.34 0.39 -9.92
CA GLU A 243 -11.89 -0.67 -9.03
C GLU A 243 -11.25 -1.79 -9.83
N GLY A 244 -10.09 -2.29 -9.38
CA GLY A 244 -9.50 -3.53 -9.87
C GLY A 244 -10.07 -4.74 -9.14
N ASN A 245 -10.05 -5.92 -9.77
CA ASN A 245 -10.54 -7.18 -9.21
C ASN A 245 -12.04 -7.20 -8.83
N THR A 246 -12.83 -6.24 -9.33
CA THR A 246 -14.29 -6.29 -9.17
C THR A 246 -14.89 -7.19 -10.24
N GLY A 247 -15.36 -8.38 -9.82
CA GLY A 247 -15.80 -9.42 -10.74
C GLY A 247 -14.68 -9.83 -11.69
N ASN A 248 -13.48 -10.03 -11.13
CA ASN A 248 -12.25 -10.45 -11.79
C ASN A 248 -11.80 -9.53 -12.94
N ALA A 249 -12.19 -8.25 -12.90
CA ALA A 249 -11.84 -7.25 -13.89
C ALA A 249 -11.74 -5.84 -13.30
N VAL A 250 -11.15 -4.91 -14.06
CA VAL A 250 -11.24 -3.49 -13.77
C VAL A 250 -12.62 -2.98 -14.21
N ARG A 251 -13.38 -2.43 -13.27
CA ARG A 251 -14.75 -1.95 -13.52
C ARG A 251 -14.98 -0.57 -12.91
N ILE A 252 -15.95 0.14 -13.46
CA ILE A 252 -16.56 1.30 -12.81
C ILE A 252 -17.79 0.80 -12.04
N LYS A 253 -17.93 1.23 -10.79
CA LYS A 253 -19.03 0.86 -9.90
C LYS A 253 -19.54 2.06 -9.16
N GLU A 254 -20.85 2.13 -9.01
CA GLU A 254 -21.47 2.90 -7.94
C GLU A 254 -21.43 2.07 -6.65
N ARG A 255 -21.08 2.73 -5.54
CA ARG A 255 -20.92 2.13 -4.22
C ARG A 255 -21.64 2.97 -3.17
N SER A 256 -22.30 2.28 -2.24
CA SER A 256 -22.96 2.93 -1.10
C SER A 256 -21.94 3.40 -0.07
N ALA A 257 -22.17 4.56 0.52
CA ALA A 257 -21.46 5.07 1.69
C ALA A 257 -21.53 4.10 2.90
N GLY A 258 -22.58 3.26 2.96
CA GLY A 258 -22.72 2.19 3.95
C GLY A 258 -21.58 1.18 3.93
N ASP A 259 -20.97 0.93 2.77
CA ASP A 259 -19.86 -0.03 2.61
C ASP A 259 -18.48 0.60 2.85
N ILE A 260 -18.41 1.93 2.99
CA ILE A 260 -17.13 2.66 2.98
C ILE A 260 -16.58 2.78 4.40
N VAL A 261 -15.31 2.40 4.58
CA VAL A 261 -14.57 2.56 5.83
C VAL A 261 -13.95 3.95 5.92
N GLY A 262 -13.43 4.45 4.81
CA GLY A 262 -12.85 5.79 4.69
C GLY A 262 -12.05 5.95 3.41
N TYR A 263 -11.33 7.07 3.35
CA TYR A 263 -10.63 7.52 2.16
C TYR A 263 -9.18 7.92 2.49
N GLY A 264 -8.26 7.52 1.62
CA GLY A 264 -6.91 8.06 1.51
C GLY A 264 -6.88 9.27 0.58
N TYR A 265 -6.14 10.32 0.96
CA TYR A 265 -6.06 11.58 0.22
C TYR A 265 -4.65 11.85 -0.32
N PRO A 266 -4.36 11.46 -1.57
CA PRO A 266 -3.19 11.95 -2.28
C PRO A 266 -3.32 13.47 -2.49
N ASP A 267 -2.23 14.21 -2.27
CA ASP A 267 -2.23 15.67 -2.38
C ASP A 267 -1.98 16.11 -3.84
N TYR A 268 -2.97 15.88 -4.71
CA TYR A 268 -2.93 16.24 -6.12
C TYR A 268 -2.81 17.76 -6.33
N ARG A 269 -2.25 18.16 -7.47
CA ARG A 269 -2.37 19.55 -7.93
C ARG A 269 -3.82 19.87 -8.28
N SER A 270 -4.27 21.07 -7.92
CA SER A 270 -5.56 21.66 -8.31
C SER A 270 -5.67 21.96 -9.80
#